data_AF-A0A2V7KM71-F1
#
_entry.id   AF-A0A2V7KM71-F1
#
_cell.length_a   1.000
_cell.length_b   1.000
_cell.length_c   1.000
_cell.angle_alpha   90.00
_cell.angle_beta   90.00
_cell.angle_gamma   90.00
#
_symmetry.space_group_name_H-M   'P 1'
#
loop_
_entity.id
_entity.type
_entity.pdbx_description
1 polymer ?
#
loop_
_entity_poly.entity_id
_entity_poly.type
_entity_poly.pdbx_seq_one_letter_code
_entity_poly.pdbx_strand_id
1 'polypeptide(L)'
;MTLFRALALIAGVTSACDVLPQPGDTQGTQHAGEWDQHGRIVVDTDPRYTLVRLRADTTLRERRDVVVARFDFDPSDAVGDEYSLTVALDLGDVRRLSANHPYPLGDSIPAYATVTCLCRPLRPDSVRGTYVVQTRGLRQLAGRIDATLYFTTWDDASKHATYRLRQRIHGVRP
;
A
#
# COMPACT_ATOMS: atom_id res chain seq x y z
N MET A 1 58.87 17.29 -9.45
CA MET A 1 57.67 18.09 -9.14
C MET A 1 56.48 17.15 -9.06
N THR A 2 56.09 16.89 -7.81
CA THR A 2 54.80 16.50 -7.24
C THR A 2 53.64 16.05 -8.14
N LEU A 3 53.14 14.85 -7.80
CA LEU A 3 51.81 14.29 -8.08
C LEU A 3 50.68 15.31 -7.87
N PHE A 4 49.60 15.20 -8.65
CA PHE A 4 48.23 15.13 -8.09
C PHE A 4 47.30 14.40 -9.09
N ARG A 5 47.08 13.11 -8.84
CA ARG A 5 45.90 12.37 -9.32
C ARG A 5 44.69 12.97 -8.61
N ALA A 6 43.82 13.66 -9.34
CA ALA A 6 42.51 14.00 -8.84
C ALA A 6 41.62 12.74 -8.88
N LEU A 7 41.65 11.96 -7.79
CA LEU A 7 40.53 11.09 -7.44
C LEU A 7 39.35 12.03 -7.12
N ALA A 8 38.43 12.21 -8.07
CA ALA A 8 37.13 12.76 -7.75
C ALA A 8 36.38 11.68 -6.96
N LEU A 9 36.24 11.93 -5.65
CA LEU A 9 35.41 11.16 -4.74
C LEU A 9 34.03 10.95 -5.37
N ILE A 10 33.72 9.69 -5.65
CA ILE A 10 32.34 9.20 -5.72
C ILE A 10 31.83 9.25 -4.27
N ALA A 11 31.38 10.43 -3.85
CA ALA A 11 30.63 10.58 -2.61
C ALA A 11 29.26 9.95 -2.85
N GLY A 12 29.08 8.75 -2.29
CA GLY A 12 27.86 7.96 -2.39
C GLY A 12 26.65 8.72 -1.87
N VAL A 13 25.82 9.18 -2.80
CA VAL A 13 24.40 9.47 -2.59
C VAL A 13 23.60 8.46 -3.41
N THR A 14 23.83 7.18 -3.17
CA THR A 14 23.00 6.11 -3.70
C THR A 14 22.08 5.66 -2.57
N SER A 15 20.80 6.08 -2.61
CA SER A 15 19.60 5.42 -2.03
C SER A 15 18.44 6.38 -1.66
N ALA A 16 18.49 7.68 -1.99
CA ALA A 16 17.40 8.62 -1.65
C ALA A 16 16.50 9.00 -2.85
N CYS A 17 16.80 8.53 -4.05
CA CYS A 17 16.03 8.84 -5.27
C CYS A 17 14.86 7.89 -5.52
N ASP A 18 14.27 7.30 -4.47
CA ASP A 18 13.07 6.45 -4.59
C ASP A 18 11.80 7.18 -4.12
N VAL A 19 11.84 8.52 -4.19
CA VAL A 19 10.72 9.42 -3.87
C VAL A 19 9.84 9.67 -5.09
N LEU A 20 10.35 9.43 -6.31
CA LEU A 20 9.68 9.77 -7.55
C LEU A 20 8.85 8.59 -8.11
N PRO A 21 7.82 8.89 -8.93
CA PRO A 21 7.16 7.87 -9.75
C PRO A 21 8.17 7.06 -10.55
N GLN A 22 7.94 5.76 -10.66
CA GLN A 22 8.76 4.85 -11.46
C GLN A 22 8.05 4.47 -12.76
N PRO A 23 8.80 4.15 -13.83
CA PRO A 23 8.22 3.53 -15.01
C PRO A 23 7.44 2.26 -14.66
N GLY A 24 6.20 2.19 -15.13
CA GLY A 24 5.30 1.07 -14.85
C GLY A 24 4.54 1.17 -13.53
N ASP A 25 4.67 2.27 -12.78
CA ASP A 25 3.71 2.58 -11.72
C ASP A 25 2.30 2.68 -12.33
N THR A 26 1.31 2.18 -11.61
CA THR A 26 -0.09 2.34 -11.96
C THR A 26 -0.47 3.81 -11.93
N GLN A 27 -1.27 4.23 -12.92
CA GLN A 27 -1.95 5.52 -12.89
C GLN A 27 -2.84 5.57 -11.64
N GLY A 28 -2.93 6.72 -10.97
CA GLY A 28 -3.71 6.89 -9.74
C GLY A 28 -3.01 7.76 -8.72
N THR A 29 -3.78 8.56 -7.97
CA THR A 29 -3.23 9.40 -6.90
C THR A 29 -3.61 8.79 -5.56
N GLN A 30 -2.63 8.63 -4.68
CA GLN A 30 -2.93 8.29 -3.30
C GLN A 30 -3.56 9.52 -2.63
N HIS A 31 -4.85 9.45 -2.33
CA HIS A 31 -5.59 10.54 -1.71
C HIS A 31 -5.51 10.48 -0.18
N ALA A 32 -5.43 9.28 0.40
CA ALA A 32 -5.30 9.11 1.84
C ALA A 32 -4.31 7.99 2.19
N GLY A 33 -3.69 8.11 3.36
CA GLY A 33 -2.70 7.17 3.85
C GLY A 33 -2.51 7.31 5.33
N GLU A 34 -3.14 6.42 6.08
CA GLU A 34 -3.07 6.39 7.54
C GLU A 34 -2.08 5.31 7.97
N TRP A 35 -1.18 5.66 8.88
CA TRP A 35 -0.34 4.70 9.58
C TRP A 35 -0.63 4.78 11.07
N ASP A 36 -1.11 3.68 11.63
CA ASP A 36 -1.30 3.54 13.08
C ASP A 36 -0.31 2.52 13.65
N GLN A 37 0.16 2.74 14.88
CA GLN A 37 1.14 1.89 15.57
C GLN A 37 0.51 0.97 16.62
N HIS A 38 -0.75 1.20 16.97
CA HIS A 38 -1.55 0.42 17.90
C HIS A 38 -2.89 0.10 17.22
N GLY A 39 -2.80 -0.37 15.98
CA GLY A 39 -3.95 -0.58 15.12
C GLY A 39 -4.15 -2.05 14.79
N ARG A 40 -5.39 -2.41 14.50
CA ARG A 40 -5.76 -3.63 13.80
C ARG A 40 -6.61 -3.27 12.60
N ILE A 41 -6.39 -3.97 11.49
CA ILE A 41 -7.26 -3.84 10.33
C ILE A 41 -8.63 -4.43 10.67
N VAL A 42 -9.66 -3.61 10.55
CA VAL A 42 -11.05 -4.02 10.63
C VAL A 42 -11.67 -3.90 9.25
N VAL A 43 -12.39 -4.96 8.89
CA VAL A 43 -13.09 -5.10 7.63
C VAL A 43 -14.57 -5.10 7.95
N ASP A 44 -15.21 -3.96 7.73
CA ASP A 44 -16.64 -3.78 8.01
C ASP A 44 -17.42 -3.84 6.70
N THR A 45 -18.34 -4.79 6.61
CA THR A 45 -19.39 -4.83 5.58
C THR A 45 -20.60 -4.07 6.07
N ASP A 46 -21.02 -3.04 5.33
CA ASP A 46 -22.30 -2.40 5.55
C ASP A 46 -23.41 -3.33 5.00
N PRO A 47 -24.41 -3.74 5.82
CA PRO A 47 -25.47 -4.63 5.35
C PRO A 47 -26.54 -3.91 4.51
N ARG A 48 -26.57 -2.56 4.51
CA ARG A 48 -27.58 -1.75 3.80
C ARG A 48 -27.10 -1.32 2.42
N TYR A 49 -25.80 -1.11 2.27
CA TYR A 49 -25.13 -0.78 1.03
C TYR A 49 -24.05 -1.84 0.88
N THR A 50 -23.96 -2.60 -0.22
CA THR A 50 -22.97 -3.69 -0.42
C THR A 50 -21.52 -3.17 -0.48
N LEU A 51 -21.11 -2.41 0.54
CA LEU A 51 -19.88 -1.66 0.68
C LEU A 51 -19.04 -2.37 1.72
N VAL A 52 -17.80 -2.65 1.33
CA VAL A 52 -16.75 -3.12 2.23
C VAL A 52 -15.90 -1.92 2.60
N ARG A 53 -15.69 -1.70 3.90
CA ARG A 53 -14.83 -0.64 4.42
C ARG A 53 -13.63 -1.26 5.12
N LEU A 54 -12.44 -0.78 4.75
CA LEU A 54 -11.19 -1.07 5.45
C LEU A 54 -10.85 0.12 6.34
N ARG A 55 -10.60 -0.15 7.62
CA ARG A 55 -10.16 0.88 8.59
C ARG A 55 -9.18 0.31 9.59
N ALA A 56 -8.43 1.18 10.25
CA ALA A 56 -7.71 0.83 11.46
C ALA A 56 -8.66 0.97 12.68
N ASP A 57 -8.74 -0.07 13.50
CA ASP A 57 -9.22 0.03 14.88
C ASP A 57 -8.03 0.30 15.78
N THR A 58 -8.02 1.50 16.35
CA THR A 58 -6.91 2.07 17.14
C THR A 58 -7.14 1.94 18.64
N THR A 59 -8.16 1.18 19.06
CA THR A 59 -8.46 0.93 20.48
C THR A 59 -7.49 -0.03 21.16
N LEU A 60 -6.54 -0.60 20.41
CA LEU A 60 -5.59 -1.56 20.94
C LEU A 60 -4.51 -0.88 21.79
N ARG A 61 -4.05 -1.60 22.81
CA ARG A 61 -2.91 -1.19 23.65
C ARG A 61 -1.59 -1.78 23.19
N GLU A 62 -1.65 -2.89 22.45
CA GLU A 62 -0.46 -3.57 21.93
C GLU A 62 0.03 -2.89 20.66
N ARG A 63 1.36 -2.81 20.52
CA ARG A 63 1.98 -2.20 19.34
C ARG A 63 1.83 -3.13 18.15
N ARG A 64 1.07 -2.68 17.15
CA ARG A 64 0.87 -3.31 15.86
C ARG A 64 0.70 -2.23 14.81
N ASP A 65 1.69 -2.14 13.95
CA ASP A 65 1.78 -1.19 12.87
C ASP A 65 0.85 -1.63 11.71
N VAL A 66 -0.13 -0.80 11.38
CA VAL A 66 -1.05 -1.02 10.25
C VAL A 66 -1.07 0.20 9.35
N VAL A 67 -1.22 -0.04 8.05
CA VAL A 67 -1.34 1.02 7.06
C VAL A 67 -2.65 0.84 6.31
N VAL A 68 -3.41 1.91 6.15
CA VAL A 68 -4.59 1.96 5.28
C VAL A 68 -4.38 3.09 4.28
N ALA A 69 -4.30 2.75 3.00
CA ALA A 69 -4.08 3.70 1.92
C ALA A 69 -5.24 3.66 0.93
N ARG A 70 -5.72 4.84 0.53
CA ARG A 70 -6.73 5.02 -0.51
C ARG A 70 -6.10 5.66 -1.74
N PHE A 71 -6.33 5.02 -2.87
CA PHE A 71 -5.98 5.49 -4.20
C PHE A 71 -7.26 5.84 -4.93
N ASP A 72 -7.34 7.05 -5.48
CA ASP A 72 -8.39 7.41 -6.42
C ASP A 72 -7.80 7.31 -7.83
N PHE A 73 -8.50 6.59 -8.70
CA PHE A 73 -8.14 6.44 -10.10
C PHE A 73 -9.08 7.27 -10.96
N ASP A 74 -8.51 8.05 -11.88
CA ASP A 74 -9.25 8.67 -12.97
C ASP A 74 -9.04 7.81 -14.23
N PRO A 75 -10.01 6.96 -14.63
CA PRO A 75 -9.80 6.01 -15.71
C PRO A 75 -9.79 6.66 -17.12
N SER A 76 -10.31 7.87 -17.34
CA SER A 76 -10.17 8.69 -18.57
C SER A 76 -11.13 9.90 -18.59
N ASP A 77 -10.84 10.90 -19.44
CA ASP A 77 -11.65 12.11 -19.73
C ASP A 77 -13.13 11.87 -20.14
N ALA A 78 -13.57 10.62 -20.31
CA ALA A 78 -14.94 10.26 -20.62
C ALA A 78 -15.44 9.13 -19.72
N VAL A 79 -16.51 9.44 -18.97
CA VAL A 79 -17.39 8.52 -18.20
C VAL A 79 -16.86 8.06 -16.82
N GLY A 80 -16.96 8.94 -15.83
CA GLY A 80 -18.07 8.89 -14.85
C GLY A 80 -18.04 7.89 -13.69
N ASP A 81 -17.09 6.96 -13.60
CA ASP A 81 -16.98 6.04 -12.46
C ASP A 81 -15.63 6.23 -11.75
N GLU A 82 -15.61 7.07 -10.69
CA GLU A 82 -14.46 7.24 -9.81
C GLU A 82 -14.19 5.93 -9.05
N TYR A 83 -13.26 5.11 -9.55
CA TYR A 83 -12.81 3.93 -8.84
C TYR A 83 -11.82 4.35 -7.76
N SER A 84 -12.25 4.30 -6.50
CA SER A 84 -11.28 4.30 -5.40
C SER A 84 -10.94 2.89 -4.94
N LEU A 85 -9.65 2.64 -4.80
CA LEU A 85 -9.07 1.43 -4.24
C LEU A 85 -8.52 1.75 -2.87
N THR A 86 -8.97 1.02 -1.86
CA THR A 86 -8.36 1.02 -0.54
C THR A 86 -7.56 -0.25 -0.35
N VAL A 87 -6.31 -0.12 0.07
CA VAL A 87 -5.43 -1.24 0.45
C VAL A 87 -5.08 -1.09 1.94
N ALA A 88 -5.13 -2.18 2.68
CA ALA A 88 -4.73 -2.22 4.08
C ALA A 88 -3.65 -3.29 4.30
N LEU A 89 -2.55 -2.90 4.96
CA LEU A 89 -1.39 -3.76 5.24
C LEU A 89 -1.18 -3.88 6.74
N ASP A 90 -1.04 -5.11 7.23
CA ASP A 90 -0.73 -5.40 8.63
C ASP A 90 0.76 -5.68 8.76
N LEU A 91 1.53 -4.68 9.18
CA LEU A 91 2.98 -4.73 9.19
C LEU A 91 3.54 -5.34 10.47
N GLY A 92 2.70 -5.66 11.45
CA GLY A 92 3.14 -6.19 12.74
C GLY A 92 4.04 -5.19 13.47
N ASP A 93 5.27 -5.57 13.81
CA ASP A 93 6.27 -4.60 14.29
C ASP A 93 7.10 -4.11 13.11
N VAL A 94 6.74 -2.93 12.58
CA VAL A 94 7.41 -2.39 11.38
C VAL A 94 8.91 -2.20 11.59
N ARG A 95 9.39 -2.09 12.85
CA ARG A 95 10.83 -1.95 13.18
C ARG A 95 11.64 -3.19 12.82
N ARG A 96 11.01 -4.37 12.82
CA ARG A 96 11.64 -5.64 12.44
C ARG A 96 11.75 -5.83 10.93
N LEU A 97 11.05 -5.00 10.14
CA LEU A 97 11.17 -5.00 8.70
C LEU A 97 12.44 -4.26 8.27
N SER A 98 13.25 -4.92 7.45
CA SER A 98 14.44 -4.35 6.82
C SER A 98 14.04 -3.41 5.70
N ALA A 99 14.68 -2.24 5.65
CA ALA A 99 14.47 -1.31 4.54
C ALA A 99 14.95 -1.94 3.22
N ASN A 100 14.24 -1.64 2.13
CA ASN A 100 14.49 -2.12 0.78
C ASN A 100 14.44 -3.65 0.62
N HIS A 101 13.88 -4.37 1.60
CA HIS A 101 13.63 -5.80 1.50
C HIS A 101 12.19 -6.06 1.04
N PRO A 102 11.97 -6.88 0.00
CA PRO A 102 10.64 -7.25 -0.44
C PRO A 102 10.03 -8.30 0.49
N TYR A 103 8.92 -7.96 1.12
CA TYR A 103 8.14 -8.87 1.95
C TYR A 103 6.91 -9.37 1.18
N PRO A 104 6.62 -10.69 1.18
CA PRO A 104 5.48 -11.22 0.45
C PRO A 104 4.15 -10.85 1.13
N LEU A 105 3.21 -10.38 0.32
CA LEU A 105 1.85 -10.03 0.73
C LEU A 105 0.92 -11.25 0.74
N GLY A 106 0.03 -11.30 1.74
CA GLY A 106 -0.95 -12.37 1.95
C GLY A 106 -0.43 -13.54 2.78
N ASP A 107 0.90 -13.70 2.91
CA ASP A 107 1.53 -14.72 3.73
C ASP A 107 2.32 -14.10 4.89
N SER A 108 3.38 -13.33 4.60
CA SER A 108 4.21 -12.70 5.64
C SER A 108 3.61 -11.39 6.14
N ILE A 109 3.09 -10.57 5.23
CA ILE A 109 2.33 -9.36 5.57
C ILE A 109 0.87 -9.62 5.17
N PRO A 110 -0.05 -9.79 6.14
CA PRO A 110 -1.47 -9.82 5.84
C PRO A 110 -1.89 -8.54 5.11
N ALA A 111 -2.60 -8.69 4.00
CA ALA A 111 -2.93 -7.61 3.10
C ALA A 111 -4.35 -7.76 2.55
N TYR A 112 -5.08 -6.65 2.60
CA TYR A 112 -6.48 -6.57 2.22
C TYR A 112 -6.64 -5.47 1.19
N ALA A 113 -7.62 -5.61 0.32
CA ALA A 113 -8.00 -4.54 -0.57
C ALA A 113 -9.49 -4.51 -0.79
N THR A 114 -10.02 -3.33 -1.11
CA THR A 114 -11.40 -3.17 -1.56
C THR A 114 -11.47 -2.01 -2.53
N VAL A 115 -12.41 -2.09 -3.46
CA VAL A 115 -12.76 -0.99 -4.35
C VAL A 115 -14.08 -0.37 -3.86
N THR A 116 -14.35 0.88 -4.21
CA THR A 116 -15.61 1.56 -3.83
C THR A 116 -16.83 1.00 -4.55
N CYS A 117 -16.63 0.26 -5.64
CA CYS A 117 -17.68 -0.57 -6.21
C CYS A 117 -17.93 -1.82 -5.35
N LEU A 118 -19.16 -2.35 -5.44
CA LEU A 118 -19.81 -3.34 -4.56
C LEU A 118 -19.17 -4.76 -4.52
N CYS A 119 -17.86 -4.86 -4.74
CA CYS A 119 -17.09 -6.08 -4.84
C CYS A 119 -16.70 -6.60 -3.45
N ARG A 120 -16.53 -7.92 -3.31
CA ARG A 120 -15.95 -8.52 -2.09
C ARG A 120 -14.46 -8.75 -2.27
N PRO A 121 -13.63 -8.06 -1.47
CA PRO A 121 -12.36 -8.67 -1.09
C PRO A 121 -12.13 -8.47 0.40
N LEU A 122 -12.16 -9.59 1.12
CA LEU A 122 -12.22 -9.62 2.59
C LEU A 122 -11.18 -10.55 3.20
N ARG A 123 -10.44 -11.29 2.36
CA ARG A 123 -9.45 -12.24 2.84
C ARG A 123 -8.10 -11.54 3.06
N PRO A 124 -7.35 -11.91 4.10
CA PRO A 124 -6.00 -11.39 4.37
C PRO A 124 -4.99 -11.61 3.25
N ASP A 125 -5.36 -12.38 2.24
CA ASP A 125 -4.54 -12.81 1.13
C ASP A 125 -5.10 -12.41 -0.24
N SER A 126 -6.07 -11.46 -0.23
CA SER A 126 -6.64 -10.84 -1.42
C SER A 126 -5.64 -9.99 -2.21
N VAL A 127 -4.47 -9.74 -1.64
CA VAL A 127 -3.36 -9.03 -2.26
C VAL A 127 -2.15 -9.96 -2.30
N ARG A 128 -1.67 -10.31 -3.49
CA ARG A 128 -0.48 -11.15 -3.68
C ARG A 128 0.60 -10.40 -4.43
N GLY A 129 1.83 -10.49 -3.94
CA GLY A 129 2.96 -9.75 -4.48
C GLY A 129 3.91 -9.37 -3.37
N THR A 130 4.50 -8.19 -3.47
CA THR A 130 5.47 -7.73 -2.48
C THR A 130 5.18 -6.32 -1.99
N TYR A 131 5.58 -6.08 -0.75
CA TYR A 131 5.71 -4.74 -0.18
C TYR A 131 7.14 -4.51 0.29
N VAL A 132 7.70 -3.38 -0.12
CA VAL A 132 9.04 -2.94 0.24
C VAL A 132 8.92 -1.71 1.12
N VAL A 133 9.34 -1.82 2.37
CA VAL A 133 9.50 -0.64 3.24
C VAL A 133 10.73 0.14 2.78
N GLN A 134 10.59 1.42 2.46
CA GLN A 134 11.72 2.26 2.03
C GLN A 134 12.18 3.18 3.14
N THR A 135 11.25 3.96 3.71
CA THR A 135 11.54 4.93 4.75
C THR A 135 10.59 4.77 5.93
N ARG A 136 11.15 4.91 7.12
CA ARG A 136 10.43 4.92 8.40
C ARG A 136 10.90 6.13 9.18
N GLY A 137 10.09 7.17 9.19
CA GLY A 137 10.27 8.33 10.04
C GLY A 137 9.51 8.18 11.36
N LEU A 138 9.58 9.20 12.21
CA LEU A 138 8.78 9.24 13.43
C LEU A 138 7.29 9.24 13.07
N ARG A 139 6.82 10.17 12.23
CA ARG A 139 5.39 10.33 11.87
C ARG A 139 5.00 9.77 10.50
N GLN A 140 5.93 9.24 9.74
CA GLN A 140 5.71 8.87 8.35
C GLN A 140 6.33 7.52 8.05
N LEU A 141 5.64 6.75 7.22
CA LEU A 141 6.10 5.50 6.66
C LEU A 141 5.94 5.60 5.14
N ALA A 142 6.96 5.24 4.39
CA ALA A 142 6.84 5.08 2.95
C ALA A 142 7.37 3.72 2.51
N GLY A 143 6.67 3.13 1.56
CA GLY A 143 7.08 1.91 0.91
C GLY A 143 6.50 1.81 -0.48
N ARG A 144 6.83 0.74 -1.20
CA ARG A 144 6.26 0.43 -2.51
C ARG A 144 5.56 -0.91 -2.46
N ILE A 145 4.37 -0.93 -3.04
CA ILE A 145 3.61 -2.14 -3.31
C ILE A 145 3.79 -2.50 -4.78
N ASP A 146 4.04 -3.77 -5.05
CA ASP A 146 3.98 -4.35 -6.38
C ASP A 146 3.22 -5.67 -6.30
N ALA A 147 1.91 -5.61 -6.57
CA ALA A 147 0.97 -6.65 -6.21
C ALA A 147 -0.19 -6.78 -7.19
N THR A 148 -0.76 -7.98 -7.23
CA THR A 148 -2.02 -8.30 -7.88
C THR A 148 -3.10 -8.40 -6.81
N LEU A 149 -4.16 -7.64 -7.02
CA LEU A 149 -5.33 -7.58 -6.16
C LEU A 149 -6.42 -8.45 -6.78
N TYR A 150 -7.05 -9.28 -5.96
CA TYR A 150 -8.07 -10.23 -6.38
C TYR A 150 -9.41 -9.81 -5.80
N PHE A 151 -10.37 -9.53 -6.69
CA PHE A 151 -11.69 -9.04 -6.36
C PHE A 151 -12.74 -10.01 -6.87
N THR A 152 -13.82 -10.23 -6.12
CA THR A 152 -15.03 -10.84 -6.67
C THR A 152 -15.82 -9.78 -7.42
N THR A 153 -16.28 -10.07 -8.63
CA THR A 153 -17.07 -9.12 -9.42
C THR A 153 -18.41 -8.82 -8.75
N TRP A 154 -18.94 -7.62 -8.95
CA TRP A 154 -20.16 -7.18 -8.26
C TRP A 154 -21.43 -7.90 -8.77
N ASP A 155 -21.48 -8.25 -10.06
CA ASP A 155 -22.63 -8.84 -10.74
C ASP A 155 -22.68 -10.37 -10.57
N ASP A 156 -21.56 -11.00 -10.27
CA ASP A 156 -21.44 -12.45 -10.18
C ASP A 156 -20.38 -12.88 -9.15
N ALA A 157 -20.81 -13.56 -8.08
CA ALA A 157 -19.90 -14.00 -7.02
C ALA A 157 -18.94 -15.13 -7.43
N SER A 158 -19.19 -15.78 -8.57
CA SER A 158 -18.34 -16.84 -9.13
C SER A 158 -17.22 -16.32 -10.04
N LYS A 159 -17.31 -15.04 -10.44
CA LYS A 159 -16.33 -14.39 -11.29
C LYS A 159 -15.35 -13.56 -10.45
N HIS A 160 -14.10 -13.54 -10.93
CA HIS A 160 -13.02 -12.82 -10.28
C HIS A 160 -12.43 -11.80 -11.25
N ALA A 161 -12.20 -10.59 -10.76
CA ALA A 161 -11.42 -9.56 -11.43
C ALA A 161 -10.06 -9.45 -10.75
N THR A 162 -9.02 -9.22 -11.54
CA THR A 162 -7.68 -8.94 -11.03
C THR A 162 -7.27 -7.54 -11.43
N TYR A 163 -6.57 -6.86 -10.52
CA TYR A 163 -5.99 -5.55 -10.78
C TYR A 163 -4.52 -5.57 -10.37
N ARG A 164 -3.64 -5.11 -11.26
CA ARG A 164 -2.23 -4.93 -10.92
C ARG A 164 -2.08 -3.56 -10.28
N LEU A 165 -1.51 -3.50 -9.08
CA LEU A 165 -1.12 -2.26 -8.40
C LEU A 165 0.39 -2.25 -8.24
N ARG A 166 1.02 -1.24 -8.85
CA ARG A 166 2.44 -0.94 -8.65
C ARG A 166 2.55 0.52 -8.28
N GLN A 167 2.71 0.80 -6.99
CA GLN A 167 2.67 2.18 -6.54
C GLN A 167 3.42 2.37 -5.23
N ARG A 168 3.73 3.63 -4.94
CA ARG A 168 4.17 4.04 -3.62
C ARG A 168 2.97 4.13 -2.66
N ILE A 169 3.19 3.68 -1.43
CA ILE A 169 2.30 3.88 -0.30
C ILE A 169 2.99 4.84 0.67
N HIS A 170 2.27 5.88 1.04
CA HIS A 170 2.64 6.84 2.06
C HIS A 170 1.66 6.75 3.23
N GLY A 171 2.11 6.28 4.38
CA GLY A 171 1.34 6.33 5.61
C GLY A 171 1.77 7.52 6.46
N VAL A 172 0.83 8.32 6.93
CA VAL A 172 1.06 9.39 7.90
C VAL A 172 0.34 9.03 9.19
N ARG A 173 1.02 9.25 10.33
CA ARG A 173 0.39 9.10 11.63
C ARG A 173 -0.54 10.29 11.89
N PRO A 174 -1.82 10.06 12.24
CA PRO A 174 -2.72 11.12 12.65
C PRO A 174 -2.14 11.96 13.80
#